data_AF-A0AAD8NWT7-F1
#
_entry.id   AF-A0AAD8NWT7-F1
#
_cell.length_a   1.000
_cell.length_b   1.000
_cell.length_c   1.000
_cell.angle_alpha   90.00
_cell.angle_beta   90.00
_cell.angle_gamma   90.00
#
_symmetry.space_group_name_H-M   'P 1'
#
loop_
_entity.id
_entity.type
_entity.pdbx_description
1 polymer ?
#
loop_
_entity_poly.entity_id
_entity_poly.type
_entity_poly.pdbx_seq_one_letter_code
_entity_poly.pdbx_strand_id
1 'polypeptide(L)'
;MAFASFILYALLILQFSIGSHGLEMNMIKPEDDQPRHPSPDLSLNVFFKITDLYLGNKIQIYLASNEDSTPTKLLSKEEADSIPFSLSKLPHLLEYFSFSNTSPQAKAMQTTLKQCEVKPIGGEVKTCVTSLKSMMEMTRHFFGTVKPKVLTTKILSSKHTLYQNYTIVEKPKEVNTSKVIACHTMAYPYMVYYCHGHKGHMTRLFKVALGGENKERIDAIAVCHMDTSKWDRDHVSFRILGVRRGSSPVCHVIPVDNIVWFA
;
A
#
# COMPACT_ATOMS: atom_id res chain seq x y z
N MET A 1 23.39 26.21 -16.22
CA MET A 1 22.51 25.46 -15.29
C MET A 1 21.11 25.18 -15.85
N ALA A 2 20.70 25.73 -17.01
CA ALA A 2 19.39 25.45 -17.62
C ALA A 2 19.36 24.24 -18.61
N PHE A 3 20.52 23.79 -19.10
CA PHE A 3 20.59 22.72 -20.12
C PHE A 3 20.47 21.29 -19.56
N ALA A 4 20.88 21.05 -18.32
CA ALA A 4 20.77 19.72 -17.69
C ALA A 4 19.30 19.35 -17.36
N SER A 5 18.47 20.36 -17.06
CA SER A 5 17.04 20.19 -16.76
C SER A 5 16.22 19.78 -18.00
N PHE A 6 16.62 20.26 -19.18
CA PHE A 6 15.94 19.95 -20.44
C PHE A 6 16.20 18.51 -20.92
N ILE A 7 17.41 17.98 -20.66
CA ILE A 7 17.76 16.59 -21.02
C ILE A 7 17.02 15.60 -20.11
N LEU A 8 16.87 15.92 -18.82
CA LEU A 8 16.05 15.12 -17.90
C LEU A 8 14.56 15.13 -18.30
N TYR A 9 14.04 16.30 -18.71
CA TYR A 9 12.68 16.45 -19.22
C TYR A 9 12.45 15.69 -20.54
N ALA A 10 13.41 15.74 -21.47
CA ALA A 10 13.32 15.01 -22.73
C ALA A 10 13.39 13.49 -22.53
N LEU A 11 14.20 13.01 -21.58
CA LEU A 11 14.26 11.59 -21.22
C LEU A 11 12.98 11.10 -20.52
N LEU A 12 12.35 11.95 -19.69
CA LEU A 12 11.02 11.68 -19.14
C LEU A 12 9.95 11.61 -20.25
N ILE A 13 9.94 12.54 -21.21
CA ILE A 13 8.97 12.55 -22.32
C ILE A 13 9.16 11.34 -23.25
N LEU A 14 10.40 10.96 -23.58
CA LEU A 14 10.69 9.78 -24.42
C LEU A 14 10.32 8.46 -23.75
N GLN A 15 10.34 8.37 -22.41
CA GLN A 15 9.81 7.20 -21.69
C GLN A 15 8.27 7.10 -21.76
N PHE A 16 7.57 8.21 -21.98
CA PHE A 16 6.11 8.24 -22.11
C PHE A 16 5.61 8.08 -23.56
N SER A 17 6.44 8.35 -24.58
CA SER A 17 6.02 8.19 -25.98
C SER A 17 6.09 6.75 -26.52
N ILE A 18 6.80 5.83 -25.83
CA ILE A 18 6.95 4.42 -26.28
C ILE A 18 6.25 3.43 -25.30
N GLY A 19 5.75 3.92 -24.16
CA GLY A 19 5.10 3.12 -23.13
C GLY A 19 3.60 3.42 -22.97
N SER A 20 2.87 3.67 -24.05
CA SER A 20 1.43 3.92 -24.01
C SER A 20 0.61 2.63 -24.04
N HIS A 21 0.75 1.80 -23.01
CA HIS A 21 -0.35 1.01 -22.50
C HIS A 21 -0.44 1.32 -21.01
N GLY A 22 -0.96 2.51 -20.72
CA GLY A 22 -1.35 2.87 -19.36
C GLY A 22 -2.30 1.81 -18.84
N LEU A 23 -2.03 1.34 -17.61
CA LEU A 23 -2.95 0.54 -16.83
C LEU A 23 -4.29 1.29 -16.80
N GLU A 24 -5.21 0.80 -17.62
CA GLU A 24 -6.60 1.17 -17.60
C GLU A 24 -7.15 0.67 -16.27
N MET A 25 -7.12 1.52 -15.26
CA MET A 25 -8.05 1.41 -14.16
C MET A 25 -9.43 1.59 -14.80
N ASN A 26 -10.10 0.48 -15.11
CA ASN A 26 -11.48 0.44 -15.55
C ASN A 26 -12.39 1.01 -14.44
N MET A 27 -12.42 2.33 -14.33
CA MET A 27 -13.57 3.04 -13.79
C MET A 27 -14.55 3.18 -14.95
N ILE A 28 -15.58 2.34 -14.87
CA ILE A 28 -16.74 2.29 -15.74
C ILE A 28 -17.22 3.72 -16.05
N LYS A 29 -17.37 4.02 -17.35
CA LYS A 29 -18.04 5.21 -17.92
C LYS A 29 -19.32 5.54 -17.15
N PRO A 30 -19.62 6.81 -16.85
CA PRO A 30 -20.98 7.18 -16.48
C PRO A 30 -21.77 7.34 -17.78
N GLU A 31 -22.58 6.33 -18.12
CA GLU A 31 -23.68 6.54 -19.06
C GLU A 31 -24.88 5.67 -18.67
N ASP A 32 -25.97 6.40 -18.47
CA ASP A 32 -27.37 6.03 -18.37
C ASP A 32 -27.99 5.58 -17.02
N ASP A 33 -29.15 6.16 -16.81
CA ASP A 33 -29.86 6.47 -15.57
C ASP A 33 -30.63 5.25 -15.04
N GLN A 34 -30.00 4.40 -14.21
CA GLN A 34 -30.70 3.44 -13.31
C GLN A 34 -29.84 3.06 -12.08
N PRO A 35 -30.46 2.83 -10.90
CA PRO A 35 -29.73 2.59 -9.65
C PRO A 35 -29.15 1.17 -9.62
N ARG A 36 -27.96 0.98 -10.19
CA ARG A 36 -27.16 -0.23 -9.99
C ARG A 36 -26.40 -0.12 -8.67
N HIS A 37 -26.64 -1.07 -7.77
CA HIS A 37 -25.80 -1.29 -6.60
C HIS A 37 -24.33 -1.41 -7.04
N PRO A 38 -23.37 -0.69 -6.42
CA PRO A 38 -21.96 -0.80 -6.79
C PRO A 38 -21.49 -2.24 -6.56
N SER A 39 -20.84 -2.84 -7.55
CA SER A 39 -20.11 -4.09 -7.34
C SER A 39 -19.04 -3.87 -6.25
N PRO A 40 -18.77 -4.86 -5.39
CA PRO A 40 -17.74 -4.71 -4.36
C PRO A 40 -16.38 -4.49 -5.01
N ASP A 41 -15.65 -3.45 -4.59
CA ASP A 41 -14.26 -3.24 -5.00
C ASP A 41 -13.39 -4.41 -4.49
N LEU A 42 -12.96 -5.26 -5.43
CA LEU A 42 -12.22 -6.48 -5.13
C LEU A 42 -10.89 -6.18 -4.44
N SER A 43 -10.30 -5.00 -4.64
CA SER A 43 -9.02 -4.61 -4.03
C SER A 43 -9.08 -4.54 -2.50
N LEU A 44 -10.29 -4.48 -1.94
CA LEU A 44 -10.53 -4.48 -0.49
C LEU A 44 -10.43 -5.88 0.14
N ASN A 45 -10.36 -6.94 -0.66
CA ASN A 45 -10.23 -8.32 -0.17
C ASN A 45 -8.78 -8.65 0.22
N VAL A 46 -8.21 -7.84 1.11
CA VAL A 46 -6.92 -8.11 1.75
C VAL A 46 -7.10 -8.45 3.23
N PHE A 47 -8.27 -8.14 3.80
CA PHE A 47 -8.57 -8.28 5.22
C PHE A 47 -9.11 -9.67 5.56
N PHE A 48 -8.74 -10.18 6.73
CA PHE A 48 -9.27 -11.43 7.29
C PHE A 48 -9.23 -11.36 8.84
N LYS A 49 -9.87 -12.32 9.51
CA LYS A 49 -9.86 -12.44 10.97
C LYS A 49 -8.64 -13.23 11.42
N ILE A 50 -8.09 -12.92 12.60
CA ILE A 50 -6.96 -13.68 13.13
C ILE A 50 -7.26 -15.18 13.29
N THR A 51 -8.54 -15.53 13.52
CA THR A 51 -9.03 -16.91 13.58
C THR A 51 -8.94 -17.66 12.26
N ASP A 52 -8.74 -16.95 11.14
CA ASP A 52 -8.58 -17.52 9.81
C ASP A 52 -7.14 -17.98 9.55
N LEU A 53 -6.18 -17.64 10.44
CA LEU A 53 -4.77 -18.02 10.33
C LEU A 53 -4.52 -19.43 10.89
N TYR A 54 -4.98 -20.46 10.17
CA TYR A 54 -4.66 -21.85 10.47
C TYR A 54 -4.38 -22.67 9.21
N LEU A 55 -3.58 -23.72 9.36
CA LEU A 55 -3.22 -24.64 8.28
C LEU A 55 -4.47 -25.24 7.64
N GLY A 56 -4.54 -25.20 6.31
CA GLY A 56 -5.64 -25.75 5.52
C GLY A 56 -6.82 -24.80 5.32
N ASN A 57 -6.86 -23.65 6.01
CA ASN A 57 -7.92 -22.67 5.76
C ASN A 57 -7.81 -22.07 4.35
N LYS A 58 -8.96 -21.72 3.76
CA LYS A 58 -9.05 -21.01 2.49
C LYS A 58 -9.49 -19.57 2.72
N ILE A 59 -8.76 -18.63 2.15
CA ILE A 59 -9.04 -17.19 2.23
C ILE A 59 -9.02 -16.58 0.82
N GLN A 60 -10.01 -15.75 0.52
CA GLN A 60 -10.04 -14.97 -0.72
C GLN A 60 -9.14 -13.76 -0.55
N ILE A 61 -8.10 -13.65 -1.38
CA ILE A 61 -7.17 -12.53 -1.32
C ILE A 61 -7.06 -11.89 -2.69
N TYR A 62 -7.20 -10.57 -2.72
CA TYR A 62 -6.71 -9.72 -3.78
C TYR A 62 -5.25 -9.36 -3.49
N LEU A 63 -4.34 -9.70 -4.38
CA LEU A 63 -2.94 -9.33 -4.31
C LEU A 63 -2.58 -8.66 -5.63
N ALA A 64 -2.27 -7.37 -5.60
CA ALA A 64 -1.75 -6.70 -6.78
C ALA A 64 -0.28 -7.13 -7.01
N SER A 65 0.06 -7.37 -8.28
CA SER A 65 1.44 -7.49 -8.74
C SER A 65 1.73 -6.40 -9.76
N ASN A 66 2.92 -5.83 -9.69
CA ASN A 66 3.37 -4.73 -10.54
C ASN A 66 4.21 -5.20 -11.73
N GLU A 67 4.18 -6.50 -12.09
CA GLU A 67 5.03 -7.10 -13.13
C GLU A 67 4.89 -6.41 -14.51
N ASP A 68 3.71 -5.85 -14.81
CA ASP A 68 3.44 -5.18 -16.10
C ASP A 68 3.58 -3.64 -16.06
N SER A 69 4.00 -3.07 -14.92
CA SER A 69 4.10 -1.61 -14.74
C SER A 69 5.54 -1.13 -14.79
N THR A 70 5.75 0.07 -15.33
CA THR A 70 7.06 0.75 -15.25
C THR A 70 7.41 0.98 -13.78
N PRO A 71 8.59 0.54 -13.31
CA PRO A 71 8.96 0.71 -11.91
C PRO A 71 8.95 2.18 -11.51
N THR A 72 8.03 2.56 -10.64
CA THR A 72 8.02 3.91 -10.08
C THR A 72 9.20 4.03 -9.13
N LYS A 73 10.10 4.99 -9.37
CA LYS A 73 11.31 5.14 -8.56
C LYS A 73 11.04 5.98 -7.33
N LEU A 74 11.67 5.60 -6.23
CA LEU A 74 11.80 6.46 -5.05
C LEU A 74 12.82 7.54 -5.37
N LEU A 75 12.41 8.79 -5.21
CA LEU A 75 13.24 9.95 -5.55
C LEU A 75 14.42 10.10 -4.58
N SER A 76 15.46 10.81 -5.03
CA SER A 76 16.44 11.38 -4.11
C SER A 76 15.77 12.39 -3.17
N LYS A 77 16.45 12.76 -2.08
CA LYS A 77 15.88 13.77 -1.17
C LYS A 77 15.76 15.13 -1.86
N GLU A 78 16.76 15.47 -2.65
CA GLU A 78 16.86 16.73 -3.37
C GLU A 78 15.72 16.87 -4.40
N GLU A 79 15.45 15.82 -5.18
CA GLU A 79 14.32 15.78 -6.11
C GLU A 79 12.97 15.84 -5.36
N ALA A 80 12.79 15.02 -4.32
CA ALA A 80 11.55 15.01 -3.55
C ALA A 80 11.25 16.35 -2.87
N ASP A 81 12.26 16.99 -2.28
CA ASP A 81 12.12 18.29 -1.60
C ASP A 81 11.86 19.43 -2.61
N SER A 82 12.21 19.25 -3.89
CA SER A 82 11.91 20.23 -4.95
C SER A 82 10.43 20.22 -5.39
N ILE A 83 9.68 19.16 -5.06
CA ILE A 83 8.27 19.01 -5.42
C ILE A 83 7.42 19.14 -4.15
N PRO A 84 6.55 20.16 -4.02
CA PRO A 84 5.68 20.30 -2.85
C PRO A 84 4.83 19.04 -2.62
N PHE A 85 4.75 18.56 -1.37
CA PHE A 85 3.92 17.40 -1.02
C PHE A 85 2.87 17.80 0.02
N SER A 86 1.83 18.49 -0.43
CA SER A 86 0.69 18.89 0.42
C SER A 86 -0.59 19.05 -0.40
N LEU A 87 -1.72 18.71 0.22
CA LEU A 87 -3.05 18.86 -0.36
C LEU A 87 -3.36 20.31 -0.74
N SER A 88 -2.88 21.29 0.03
CA SER A 88 -3.09 22.71 -0.28
C SER A 88 -2.38 23.18 -1.55
N LYS A 89 -1.44 22.38 -2.07
CA LYS A 89 -0.70 22.63 -3.31
C LYS A 89 -1.21 21.77 -4.48
N LEU A 90 -2.31 21.03 -4.30
CA LEU A 90 -2.86 20.14 -5.32
C LEU A 90 -3.05 20.82 -6.70
N PRO A 91 -3.65 22.03 -6.83
CA PRO A 91 -3.81 22.64 -8.15
C PRO A 91 -2.48 22.85 -8.89
N HIS A 92 -1.45 23.30 -8.18
CA HIS A 92 -0.11 23.46 -8.72
C HIS A 92 0.54 22.12 -9.09
N LEU A 93 0.33 21.08 -8.28
CA LEU A 93 0.86 19.75 -8.55
C LEU A 93 0.22 19.12 -9.79
N LEU A 94 -1.08 19.33 -10.00
CA LEU A 94 -1.78 18.84 -11.19
C LEU A 94 -1.25 19.52 -12.46
N GLU A 95 -0.98 20.81 -12.41
CA GLU A 95 -0.32 21.54 -13.49
C GLU A 95 1.11 21.02 -13.72
N TYR A 96 1.90 20.87 -12.65
CA TYR A 96 3.29 20.39 -12.72
C TYR A 96 3.42 19.01 -13.39
N PHE A 97 2.48 18.10 -13.09
CA PHE A 97 2.44 16.76 -13.68
C PHE A 97 1.56 16.65 -14.93
N SER A 98 1.03 17.76 -15.44
CA SER A 98 0.17 17.79 -16.64
C SER A 98 -1.09 16.92 -16.54
N PHE A 99 -1.71 16.85 -15.36
CA PHE A 99 -2.98 16.15 -15.16
C PHE A 99 -4.18 17.10 -15.16
N SER A 100 -5.26 16.69 -15.82
CA SER A 100 -6.55 17.37 -15.71
C SER A 100 -7.12 17.23 -14.30
N ASN A 101 -7.77 18.27 -13.78
CA ASN A 101 -8.41 18.30 -12.46
C ASN A 101 -9.49 17.22 -12.26
N THR A 102 -10.10 16.74 -13.34
CA THR A 102 -11.15 15.70 -13.30
C THR A 102 -10.62 14.30 -13.59
N SER A 103 -9.31 14.15 -13.81
CA SER A 103 -8.70 12.86 -14.17
C SER A 103 -8.69 11.88 -12.98
N PRO A 104 -8.68 10.57 -13.24
CA PRO A 104 -8.46 9.56 -12.20
C PRO A 104 -7.16 9.80 -11.40
N GLN A 105 -6.10 10.28 -12.07
CA GLN A 105 -4.82 10.63 -11.47
C GLN A 105 -4.97 11.78 -10.47
N ALA A 106 -5.74 12.81 -10.81
CA ALA A 106 -6.00 13.92 -9.89
C ALA A 106 -6.72 13.48 -8.62
N LYS A 107 -7.73 12.62 -8.76
CA LYS A 107 -8.46 12.03 -7.62
C LYS A 107 -7.56 11.14 -6.76
N ALA A 108 -6.68 10.35 -7.39
CA ALA A 108 -5.71 9.52 -6.69
C ALA A 108 -4.70 10.38 -5.89
N MET A 109 -4.13 11.40 -6.52
CA MET A 109 -3.23 12.36 -5.85
C MET A 109 -3.90 13.05 -4.67
N GLN A 110 -5.13 13.53 -4.84
CA GLN A 110 -5.90 14.15 -3.76
C GLN A 110 -6.08 13.19 -2.58
N THR A 111 -6.43 11.93 -2.87
CA THR A 111 -6.63 10.88 -1.86
C THR A 111 -5.33 10.59 -1.11
N THR A 112 -4.22 10.42 -1.83
CA THR A 112 -2.88 10.21 -1.26
C THR A 112 -2.48 11.37 -0.34
N LEU A 113 -2.58 12.61 -0.81
CA LEU A 113 -2.20 13.79 -0.03
C LEU A 113 -3.07 13.93 1.22
N LYS A 114 -4.39 13.75 1.10
CA LYS A 114 -5.31 13.78 2.23
C LYS A 114 -4.95 12.72 3.28
N GLN A 115 -4.65 11.49 2.84
CA GLN A 115 -4.24 10.41 3.74
C GLN A 115 -2.91 10.71 4.43
N CYS A 116 -1.94 11.26 3.69
CA CYS A 116 -0.62 11.61 4.21
C CYS A 116 -0.63 12.74 5.24
N GLU A 117 -1.63 13.62 5.19
CA GLU A 117 -1.80 14.72 6.15
C GLU A 117 -2.60 14.31 7.41
N VAL A 118 -3.12 13.07 7.47
CA VAL A 118 -3.78 12.53 8.67
C VAL A 118 -2.76 12.41 9.81
N LYS A 119 -3.04 13.11 10.92
CA LYS A 119 -2.16 13.08 12.09
C LYS A 119 -2.23 11.73 12.81
N PRO A 120 -1.10 11.25 13.37
CA PRO A 120 -1.08 10.07 14.24
C PRO A 120 -1.97 10.27 15.48
N ILE A 121 -2.65 9.21 15.89
CA ILE A 121 -3.48 9.11 17.09
C ILE A 121 -2.86 8.09 18.05
N GLY A 122 -2.67 8.49 19.31
CA GLY A 122 -2.49 7.56 20.43
C GLY A 122 -1.29 6.61 20.34
N GLY A 123 -0.07 7.16 20.26
CA GLY A 123 1.18 6.37 20.30
C GLY A 123 1.54 5.68 18.99
N GLU A 124 0.68 5.78 17.98
CA GLU A 124 0.99 5.34 16.61
C GLU A 124 2.01 6.26 15.94
N VAL A 125 2.69 5.71 14.94
CA VAL A 125 3.42 6.47 13.94
C VAL A 125 2.64 6.37 12.64
N LYS A 126 2.43 7.52 12.00
CA LYS A 126 1.91 7.66 10.63
C LYS A 126 2.74 8.72 9.93
N THR A 127 3.31 8.40 8.79
CA THR A 127 4.06 9.36 7.98
C THR A 127 4.09 8.90 6.53
N CYS A 128 4.02 9.83 5.61
CA CYS A 128 4.38 9.55 4.23
C CYS A 128 5.87 9.79 4.01
N VAL A 129 6.44 8.95 3.14
CA VAL A 129 7.84 8.91 2.77
C VAL A 129 7.91 9.09 1.27
N THR A 130 8.60 10.15 0.84
CA THR A 130 8.69 10.57 -0.57
C THR A 130 10.07 10.33 -1.17
N SER A 131 11.04 9.90 -0.35
CA SER A 131 12.43 9.66 -0.76
C SER A 131 13.09 8.54 0.04
N LEU A 132 14.18 7.97 -0.49
CA LEU A 132 14.93 6.93 0.22
C LEU A 132 15.48 7.44 1.55
N LYS A 133 15.97 8.68 1.56
CA LYS A 133 16.52 9.31 2.76
C LYS A 133 15.45 9.49 3.85
N SER A 134 14.25 9.95 3.50
CA SER A 134 13.15 10.07 4.47
C SER A 134 12.70 8.71 5.00
N MET A 135 12.76 7.64 4.20
CA MET A 135 12.51 6.27 4.68
C MET A 135 13.53 5.86 5.74
N MET A 136 14.81 6.12 5.48
CA MET A 136 15.90 5.81 6.41
C MET A 136 15.83 6.65 7.69
N GLU A 137 15.45 7.92 7.60
CA GLU A 137 15.26 8.80 8.76
C GLU A 137 14.08 8.31 9.62
N MET A 138 12.95 7.97 9.01
CA MET A 138 11.79 7.39 9.71
C MET A 138 12.17 6.10 10.44
N THR A 139 12.83 5.16 9.76
CA THR A 139 13.23 3.88 10.37
C THR A 139 14.17 4.11 11.56
N ARG A 140 15.20 4.96 11.41
CA ARG A 140 16.10 5.32 12.52
C ARG A 140 15.34 5.95 13.68
N HIS A 141 14.44 6.89 13.41
CA HIS A 141 13.66 7.57 14.45
C HIS A 141 12.77 6.59 15.22
N PHE A 142 12.13 5.64 14.53
CA PHE A 142 11.23 4.70 15.18
C PHE A 142 11.95 3.59 15.96
N PHE A 143 12.97 2.97 15.35
CA PHE A 143 13.66 1.82 15.92
C PHE A 143 14.79 2.22 16.88
N GLY A 144 15.30 3.45 16.77
CA GLY A 144 16.42 3.94 17.58
C GLY A 144 17.73 3.29 17.16
N THR A 145 18.49 2.79 18.13
CA THR A 145 19.77 2.10 17.90
C THR A 145 19.62 0.65 17.41
N VAL A 146 18.41 0.09 17.49
CA VAL A 146 18.15 -1.30 17.07
C VAL A 146 18.10 -1.35 15.55
N LYS A 147 18.90 -2.23 14.94
CA LYS A 147 18.89 -2.46 13.49
C LYS A 147 17.61 -3.21 13.09
N PRO A 148 16.69 -2.58 12.33
CA PRO A 148 15.47 -3.25 11.91
C PRO A 148 15.75 -4.27 10.81
N LYS A 149 14.85 -5.26 10.70
CA LYS A 149 14.77 -6.22 9.60
C LYS A 149 13.59 -5.85 8.69
N VAL A 150 13.62 -6.36 7.47
CA VAL A 150 12.59 -6.10 6.45
C VAL A 150 11.93 -7.40 6.01
N LEU A 151 10.63 -7.36 5.79
CA LEU A 151 9.86 -8.40 5.10
C LEU A 151 9.02 -7.77 4.00
N THR A 152 8.84 -8.52 2.91
CA THR A 152 7.93 -8.23 1.80
C THR A 152 7.21 -9.51 1.41
N THR A 153 6.02 -9.38 0.85
CA THR A 153 5.32 -10.51 0.24
C THR A 153 5.99 -10.87 -1.08
N LYS A 154 6.15 -12.16 -1.36
CA LYS A 154 6.78 -12.64 -2.59
C LYS A 154 5.89 -13.64 -3.31
N ILE A 155 5.61 -13.35 -4.57
CA ILE A 155 5.02 -14.33 -5.49
C ILE A 155 6.18 -15.20 -6.02
N LEU A 156 6.08 -16.51 -5.83
CA LEU A 156 7.14 -17.47 -6.21
C LEU A 156 6.86 -18.16 -7.55
N SER A 157 5.72 -17.86 -8.17
CA SER A 157 5.27 -18.49 -9.42
C SER A 157 5.37 -17.52 -10.59
N SER A 158 5.61 -18.04 -11.79
CA SER A 158 5.74 -17.24 -13.02
C SER A 158 4.42 -16.71 -13.59
N LYS A 159 3.29 -17.18 -13.05
CA LYS A 159 1.96 -16.68 -13.38
C LYS A 159 1.28 -16.26 -12.10
N HIS A 160 0.83 -15.02 -12.07
CA HIS A 160 0.13 -14.45 -10.93
C HIS A 160 -1.35 -14.22 -11.26
N THR A 161 -2.23 -14.52 -10.32
CA THR A 161 -3.65 -14.16 -10.41
C THR A 161 -4.01 -13.14 -9.33
N LEU A 162 -4.50 -11.97 -9.77
CA LEU A 162 -4.78 -10.82 -8.91
C LEU A 162 -5.79 -11.14 -7.80
N TYR A 163 -6.78 -11.98 -8.07
CA TYR A 163 -7.83 -12.36 -7.12
C TYR A 163 -8.16 -13.83 -7.24
N GLN A 164 -7.95 -14.59 -6.15
CA GLN A 164 -8.35 -15.99 -6.08
C GLN A 164 -8.45 -16.47 -4.62
N ASN A 165 -8.96 -17.70 -4.44
CA ASN A 165 -8.83 -18.42 -3.18
C ASN A 165 -7.38 -18.88 -2.99
N TYR A 166 -6.83 -18.60 -1.81
CA TYR A 166 -5.57 -19.15 -1.37
C TYR A 166 -5.79 -20.07 -0.18
N THR A 167 -5.16 -21.23 -0.20
CA THR A 167 -5.08 -22.14 0.95
C THR A 167 -3.83 -21.85 1.74
N ILE A 168 -3.91 -21.78 3.07
CA ILE A 168 -2.73 -21.74 3.94
C ILE A 168 -2.12 -23.13 3.94
N VAL A 169 -0.94 -23.29 3.32
CA VAL A 169 -0.31 -24.62 3.08
C VAL A 169 0.70 -25.03 4.14
N GLU A 170 1.10 -24.10 5.00
CA GLU A 170 1.96 -24.37 6.16
C GLU A 170 1.39 -23.69 7.41
N LYS A 171 1.75 -24.17 8.61
CA LYS A 171 1.34 -23.52 9.86
C LYS A 171 1.87 -22.07 9.87
N PRO A 172 1.00 -21.05 10.01
CA PRO A 172 1.43 -19.66 10.06
C PRO A 172 2.50 -19.44 11.14
N LYS A 173 3.58 -18.75 10.77
CA LYS A 173 4.70 -18.48 11.68
C LYS A 173 4.64 -17.05 12.16
N GLU A 174 4.33 -16.88 13.44
CA GLU A 174 4.44 -15.57 14.10
C GLU A 174 5.90 -15.15 14.23
N VAL A 175 6.17 -13.88 13.97
CA VAL A 175 7.46 -13.24 14.20
C VAL A 175 7.38 -12.55 15.56
N ASN A 176 8.23 -12.97 16.49
CA ASN A 176 8.34 -12.31 17.79
C ASN A 176 9.00 -10.93 17.61
N THR A 177 8.22 -9.86 17.76
CA THR A 177 8.65 -8.47 17.62
C THR A 177 7.76 -7.57 18.46
N SER A 178 8.29 -6.41 18.87
CA SER A 178 7.55 -5.40 19.64
C SER A 178 7.47 -4.06 18.92
N LYS A 179 8.09 -3.94 17.74
CA LYS A 179 8.12 -2.72 16.93
C LYS A 179 7.89 -3.11 15.48
N VAL A 180 6.79 -2.66 14.90
CA VAL A 180 6.44 -2.93 13.50
C VAL A 180 5.98 -1.64 12.83
N ILE A 181 6.54 -1.35 11.65
CA ILE A 181 6.05 -0.35 10.71
C ILE A 181 5.75 -1.05 9.39
N ALA A 182 4.53 -0.91 8.89
CA ALA A 182 4.16 -1.27 7.53
C ALA A 182 4.15 0.00 6.67
N CYS A 183 4.76 -0.06 5.49
CA CYS A 183 4.80 0.99 4.49
C CYS A 183 4.04 0.53 3.25
N HIS A 184 3.00 1.27 2.89
CA HIS A 184 2.12 0.99 1.78
C HIS A 184 2.38 1.97 0.64
N THR A 185 2.54 1.46 -0.58
CA THR A 185 2.60 2.27 -1.78
C THR A 185 1.31 3.05 -1.94
N MET A 186 1.47 4.30 -2.37
CA MET A 186 0.36 5.23 -2.60
C MET A 186 0.31 5.60 -4.06
N ALA A 187 -0.90 5.77 -4.60
CA ALA A 187 -1.10 6.22 -5.96
C ALA A 187 -0.65 7.70 -6.08
N TYR A 188 0.55 7.90 -6.60
CA TYR A 188 1.17 9.21 -6.78
C TYR A 188 2.15 9.17 -7.97
N PRO A 189 2.47 10.30 -8.63
CA PRO A 189 3.26 10.30 -9.88
C PRO A 189 4.71 9.82 -9.72
N TYR A 190 5.19 9.74 -8.49
CA TYR A 190 6.44 9.08 -8.10
C TYR A 190 6.20 8.20 -6.88
N MET A 191 7.15 7.34 -6.53
CA MET A 191 6.96 6.39 -5.42
C MET A 191 6.79 7.12 -4.09
N VAL A 192 5.64 6.92 -3.46
CA VAL A 192 5.33 7.41 -2.11
C VAL A 192 4.89 6.23 -1.27
N TYR A 193 5.44 6.13 -0.07
CA TYR A 193 5.01 5.17 0.93
C TYR A 193 4.25 5.87 2.05
N TYR A 194 3.01 5.46 2.30
CA TYR A 194 2.32 5.71 3.56
C TYR A 194 2.75 4.67 4.58
N CYS A 195 3.57 5.08 5.53
CA CYS A 195 4.08 4.23 6.59
C CYS A 195 3.31 4.44 7.88
N HIS A 196 2.87 3.34 8.49
CA HIS A 196 2.19 3.35 9.78
C HIS A 196 2.59 2.18 10.67
N GLY A 197 2.58 2.40 11.98
CA GLY A 197 3.04 1.40 12.93
C GLY A 197 2.81 1.80 14.38
N HIS A 198 3.11 0.87 15.30
CA HIS A 198 2.98 1.07 16.74
C HIS A 198 4.18 0.46 17.45
N LYS A 199 4.56 1.08 18.57
CA LYS A 199 5.49 0.47 19.54
C LYS A 199 4.66 -0.36 20.54
N GLY A 200 5.19 -1.51 20.95
CA GLY A 200 4.51 -2.46 21.82
C GLY A 200 3.77 -3.55 21.04
N HIS A 201 3.23 -4.53 21.76
CA HIS A 201 2.58 -5.73 21.21
C HIS A 201 1.15 -5.47 20.65
N MET A 202 0.91 -4.27 20.10
CA MET A 202 -0.38 -3.90 19.49
C MET A 202 -0.53 -4.43 18.07
N THR A 203 0.58 -4.82 17.45
CA THR A 203 0.63 -5.38 16.11
C THR A 203 1.33 -6.74 16.15
N ARG A 204 0.72 -7.76 15.56
CA ARG A 204 1.32 -9.09 15.38
C ARG A 204 1.68 -9.30 13.91
N LEU A 205 2.82 -9.92 13.66
CA LEU A 205 3.39 -10.11 12.33
C LEU A 205 3.52 -11.61 12.05
N PHE A 206 3.03 -12.05 10.90
CA PHE A 206 3.03 -13.45 10.50
C PHE A 206 3.66 -13.64 9.13
N LYS A 207 4.39 -14.74 8.98
CA LYS A 207 4.77 -15.32 7.68
C LYS A 207 3.78 -16.43 7.36
N VAL A 208 3.19 -16.38 6.18
CA VAL A 208 2.13 -17.29 5.75
C VAL A 208 2.47 -17.84 4.37
N ALA A 209 2.62 -19.15 4.25
CA ALA A 209 2.76 -19.81 2.96
C ALA A 209 1.36 -20.03 2.36
N LEU A 210 1.11 -19.45 1.19
CA LEU A 210 -0.17 -19.53 0.50
C LEU A 210 -0.05 -20.35 -0.80
N GLY A 211 -1.08 -21.15 -1.05
CA GLY A 211 -1.27 -21.93 -2.27
C GLY A 211 -2.53 -21.53 -3.02
N GLY A 212 -2.38 -20.98 -4.23
CA GLY A 212 -3.48 -20.64 -5.12
C GLY A 212 -4.09 -21.87 -5.80
N GLU A 213 -5.34 -21.74 -6.27
CA GLU A 213 -6.03 -22.79 -7.04
C GLU A 213 -5.32 -23.09 -8.37
N ASN A 214 -4.67 -22.07 -8.93
CA ASN A 214 -3.81 -22.13 -10.12
C ASN A 214 -2.41 -22.72 -9.87
N LYS A 215 -2.17 -23.36 -8.71
CA LYS A 215 -0.86 -23.87 -8.23
C LYS A 215 0.16 -22.79 -7.91
N GLU A 216 -0.26 -21.52 -7.84
CA GLU A 216 0.59 -20.43 -7.41
C GLU A 216 1.06 -20.61 -5.96
N ARG A 217 2.28 -20.16 -5.69
CA ARG A 217 2.89 -20.14 -4.36
C ARG A 217 3.29 -18.72 -3.99
N ILE A 218 2.91 -18.31 -2.79
CA ILE A 218 3.19 -16.97 -2.27
C ILE A 218 3.73 -17.11 -0.85
N ASP A 219 4.88 -16.48 -0.60
CA ASP A 219 5.37 -16.19 0.74
C ASP A 219 4.74 -14.88 1.19
N ALA A 220 3.57 -14.95 1.82
CA ALA A 220 2.81 -13.78 2.23
C ALA A 220 3.25 -13.29 3.62
N ILE A 221 3.27 -11.97 3.76
CA ILE A 221 3.39 -11.30 5.05
C ILE A 221 2.00 -10.83 5.47
N ALA A 222 1.60 -11.19 6.68
CA ALA A 222 0.34 -10.78 7.27
C ALA A 222 0.58 -9.95 8.52
N VAL A 223 -0.18 -8.87 8.67
CA VAL A 223 -0.17 -8.00 9.84
C VAL A 223 -1.54 -8.04 10.49
N CYS A 224 -1.57 -8.21 11.81
CA CYS A 224 -2.78 -8.15 12.62
C CYS A 224 -2.70 -6.99 13.61
N HIS A 225 -3.67 -6.08 13.53
CA HIS A 225 -3.86 -5.01 14.49
C HIS A 225 -4.75 -5.53 15.62
N MET A 226 -4.20 -5.63 16.82
CA MET A 226 -4.86 -6.29 17.96
C MET A 226 -5.86 -5.39 18.68
N ASP A 227 -5.67 -4.07 18.60
CA ASP A 227 -6.59 -3.07 19.12
C ASP A 227 -7.01 -2.11 18.00
N THR A 228 -8.30 -2.16 17.66
CA THR A 228 -8.91 -1.28 16.65
C THR A 228 -9.83 -0.23 17.27
N SER A 229 -9.82 -0.06 18.60
CA SER A 229 -10.73 0.83 19.34
C SER A 229 -10.63 2.30 18.92
N LYS A 230 -9.44 2.73 18.46
CA LYS A 230 -9.16 4.10 18.02
C LYS A 230 -9.27 4.31 16.51
N TRP A 231 -9.60 3.26 15.75
CA TRP A 231 -9.77 3.38 14.29
C TRP A 231 -11.01 4.21 13.95
N ASP A 232 -11.04 4.71 12.72
CA ASP A 232 -12.26 5.31 12.16
C ASP A 232 -13.41 4.29 12.24
N ARG A 233 -14.58 4.72 12.71
CA ARG A 233 -15.77 3.85 12.84
C ARG A 233 -16.22 3.31 11.49
N ASP A 234 -15.97 4.05 10.41
CA ASP A 234 -16.34 3.69 9.05
C ASP A 234 -15.19 3.04 8.28
N HIS A 235 -14.13 2.60 8.98
CA HIS A 235 -13.00 1.92 8.35
C HIS A 235 -13.49 0.67 7.60
N VAL A 236 -13.08 0.56 6.33
CA VAL A 236 -13.61 -0.42 5.37
C VAL A 236 -13.52 -1.87 5.83
N SER A 237 -12.46 -2.21 6.59
CA SER A 237 -12.27 -3.56 7.13
C SER A 237 -13.41 -4.02 8.03
N PHE A 238 -14.10 -3.11 8.75
CA PHE A 238 -15.21 -3.47 9.62
C PHE A 238 -16.41 -3.98 8.82
N ARG A 239 -16.68 -3.36 7.66
CA ARG A 239 -17.70 -3.83 6.73
C ARG A 239 -17.32 -5.16 6.09
N ILE A 240 -16.06 -5.30 5.64
CA ILE A 240 -15.58 -6.52 4.99
C ILE A 240 -15.62 -7.73 5.94
N LEU A 241 -15.22 -7.55 7.21
CA LEU A 241 -15.14 -8.64 8.18
C LEU A 241 -16.43 -8.86 8.99
N GLY A 242 -17.40 -7.96 8.86
CA GLY A 242 -18.62 -7.97 9.66
C GLY A 242 -18.35 -7.80 11.16
N VAL A 243 -17.40 -6.93 11.52
CA VAL A 243 -17.00 -6.66 12.90
C VAL A 243 -17.17 -5.19 13.24
N ARG A 244 -17.12 -4.83 14.52
CA ARG A 244 -17.21 -3.45 14.98
C ARG A 244 -15.86 -2.94 15.47
N ARG A 245 -15.71 -1.62 15.49
CA ARG A 245 -14.53 -0.96 16.06
C ARG A 245 -14.26 -1.46 17.48
N GLY A 246 -13.04 -1.96 17.72
CA GLY A 246 -12.59 -2.45 19.02
C GLY A 246 -13.16 -3.81 19.45
N SER A 247 -14.03 -4.45 18.66
CA SER A 247 -14.60 -5.75 19.04
C SER A 247 -13.66 -6.92 18.78
N SER A 248 -12.72 -6.77 17.84
CA SER A 248 -11.81 -7.83 17.45
C SER A 248 -10.55 -7.27 16.76
N PRO A 249 -9.46 -8.06 16.71
CA PRO A 249 -8.35 -7.78 15.83
C PRO A 249 -8.77 -7.73 14.37
N VAL A 250 -8.06 -6.93 13.57
CA VAL A 250 -8.18 -6.88 12.11
C VAL A 250 -6.84 -7.28 11.52
N CYS A 251 -6.83 -8.32 10.68
CA CYS A 251 -5.64 -8.74 9.96
C CYS A 251 -5.74 -8.41 8.48
N HIS A 252 -4.61 -8.25 7.83
CA HIS A 252 -4.54 -8.19 6.37
C HIS A 252 -3.21 -8.70 5.83
N VAL A 253 -3.23 -9.13 4.58
CA VAL A 253 -2.01 -9.43 3.83
C VAL A 253 -1.35 -8.11 3.41
N ILE A 254 -0.02 -8.11 3.37
CA ILE A 254 0.78 -7.01 2.85
C ILE A 254 0.97 -7.21 1.34
N PRO A 255 0.55 -6.26 0.49
CA PRO A 255 0.80 -6.31 -0.95
C PRO A 255 2.29 -6.45 -1.32
N VAL A 256 2.58 -6.90 -2.53
CA VAL A 256 3.93 -7.28 -3.00
C VAL A 256 4.90 -6.09 -3.01
N ASP A 257 4.42 -4.92 -3.37
CA ASP A 257 5.18 -3.66 -3.45
C ASP A 257 5.30 -2.93 -2.10
N ASN A 258 4.71 -3.50 -1.05
CA ASN A 258 4.70 -2.96 0.31
C ASN A 258 5.78 -3.59 1.19
N ILE A 259 6.21 -2.82 2.19
CA ILE A 259 7.39 -3.13 3.00
C ILE A 259 7.01 -3.16 4.47
N VAL A 260 7.43 -4.18 5.20
CA VAL A 260 7.32 -4.23 6.66
C VAL A 260 8.69 -4.18 7.30
N TRP A 261 8.91 -3.16 8.13
CA TRP A 261 10.06 -3.03 9.01
C TRP A 261 9.72 -3.54 10.40
N PHE A 262 10.61 -4.31 11.02
CA PHE A 262 10.38 -4.83 12.37
C PHE A 262 11.68 -4.97 13.18
N ALA A 263 11.55 -4.93 14.51
CA ALA A 263 12.67 -5.16 15.44
C ALA A 263 12.21 -5.75 16.79
#